data_AF-A0A3D5GEM0-F1
#
_entry.id   AF-A0A3D5GEM0-F1
#
_cell.length_a   1.000
_cell.length_b   1.000
_cell.length_c   1.000
_cell.angle_alpha   90.00
_cell.angle_beta   90.00
_cell.angle_gamma   90.00
#
_symmetry.space_group_name_H-M   'P 1'
#
loop_
_entity.id
_entity.type
_entity.pdbx_description
1 polymer ?
#
loop_
_entity_poly.entity_id
_entity_poly.type
_entity_poly.pdbx_seq_one_letter_code
_entity_poly.pdbx_strand_id
1 'polypeptide(L)'
;MPQRKRKPTSPGRRFQTVADFSDITKNSPERSLTESKTSTGGRNNYGRKTARHRGGGHKRQYRVVDFRRNKDGVPAKVAAVEYDPNRSCRILLLHYHDGEKRYILAPKGV
;
A
#
# COMPACT_ATOMS: atom_id res chain seq x y z
N MET A 1 5.51 -13.12 -1.98
CA MET A 1 4.03 -13.09 -1.92
C MET A 1 3.50 -14.19 -2.84
N PRO A 2 2.49 -14.96 -2.42
CA PRO A 2 1.88 -15.99 -3.26
C PRO A 2 1.30 -15.39 -4.54
N GLN A 3 1.52 -16.06 -5.66
CA GLN A 3 1.08 -15.67 -7.00
C GLN A 3 -0.02 -16.62 -7.47
N ARG A 4 -1.08 -16.07 -8.06
CA ARG A 4 -2.18 -16.83 -8.67
C ARG A 4 -2.14 -16.68 -10.18
N LYS A 5 -1.99 -17.81 -10.89
CA LYS A 5 -2.08 -17.87 -12.35
C LYS A 5 -3.55 -17.95 -12.80
N ARG A 6 -3.91 -17.24 -13.86
CA ARG A 6 -5.28 -17.27 -14.42
C ARG A 6 -5.43 -18.37 -15.48
N LYS A 7 -6.65 -18.90 -15.63
CA LYS A 7 -6.98 -19.78 -16.75
C LYS A 7 -6.90 -18.97 -18.07
N PRO A 8 -6.37 -19.56 -19.16
CA PRO A 8 -6.15 -18.85 -20.42
C PRO A 8 -7.44 -18.70 -21.23
N THR A 9 -8.43 -17.97 -20.71
CA THR A 9 -9.73 -17.74 -21.37
C THR A 9 -9.66 -16.70 -22.50
N SER A 10 -8.57 -15.92 -22.58
CA SER A 10 -8.32 -14.95 -23.64
C SER A 10 -6.81 -14.72 -23.82
N PRO A 11 -6.34 -14.19 -24.99
CA PRO A 11 -4.92 -13.93 -25.21
C PRO A 11 -4.29 -13.03 -24.15
N GLY A 12 -5.00 -11.98 -23.72
CA GLY A 12 -4.53 -11.06 -22.67
C GLY A 12 -4.43 -11.70 -21.27
N ARG A 13 -5.20 -12.76 -20.99
CA ARG A 13 -5.14 -13.49 -19.71
C ARG A 13 -4.12 -14.62 -19.69
N ARG A 14 -3.65 -15.09 -20.86
CA ARG A 14 -2.80 -16.30 -21.00
C ARG A 14 -1.55 -16.28 -20.12
N PHE A 15 -0.88 -15.14 -20.06
CA PHE A 15 0.37 -14.96 -19.29
C PHE A 15 0.16 -14.16 -17.99
N GLN A 16 -1.08 -13.82 -17.66
CA GLN A 16 -1.38 -12.96 -16.52
C GLN A 16 -1.23 -13.74 -15.20
N THR A 17 -0.37 -13.22 -14.32
CA THR A 17 -0.30 -13.60 -12.91
C THR A 17 -0.73 -12.42 -12.05
N VAL A 18 -1.37 -12.71 -10.92
CA VAL A 18 -1.79 -11.70 -9.95
C VAL A 18 -1.35 -12.13 -8.55
N ALA A 19 -1.17 -11.17 -7.64
CA ALA A 19 -1.04 -11.52 -6.23
C ALA A 19 -2.32 -12.20 -5.73
N ASP A 20 -2.18 -13.17 -4.82
CA ASP A 20 -3.32 -13.92 -4.30
C ASP A 20 -4.12 -13.15 -3.22
N PHE A 21 -3.45 -12.22 -2.52
CA PHE A 21 -4.05 -11.39 -1.46
C PHE A 21 -4.62 -12.15 -0.25
N SER A 22 -4.29 -13.43 -0.10
CA SER A 22 -4.70 -14.28 1.04
C SER A 22 -4.15 -13.81 2.39
N ASP A 23 -3.08 -13.02 2.37
CA ASP A 23 -2.41 -12.44 3.53
C ASP A 23 -3.07 -11.17 4.06
N ILE A 24 -4.07 -10.63 3.36
CA ILE A 24 -4.77 -9.41 3.77
C ILE A 24 -5.89 -9.77 4.73
N THR A 25 -5.89 -9.11 5.90
CA THR A 25 -6.94 -9.30 6.90
C THR A 25 -7.99 -8.19 6.90
N LYS A 26 -7.69 -7.03 6.29
CA LYS A 26 -8.61 -5.89 6.23
C LYS A 26 -8.59 -5.22 4.85
N ASN A 27 -9.79 -4.96 4.31
CA ASN A 27 -9.96 -4.40 2.98
C ASN A 27 -10.12 -2.87 2.96
N SER A 28 -10.47 -2.26 4.09
CA SER A 28 -10.63 -0.80 4.23
C SER A 28 -9.48 -0.21 5.06
N PRO A 29 -8.91 0.92 4.62
CA PRO A 29 -7.85 1.58 5.37
C PRO A 29 -8.40 2.32 6.61
N GLU A 30 -7.52 2.63 7.56
CA GLU A 30 -7.81 3.46 8.71
C GLU A 30 -7.98 4.93 8.29
N ARG A 31 -9.18 5.48 8.47
CA ARG A 31 -9.55 6.80 7.94
C ARG A 31 -8.63 7.93 8.40
N SER A 32 -8.19 7.91 9.66
CA SER A 32 -7.28 8.91 10.24
C SER A 32 -5.86 8.86 9.66
N LEU A 33 -5.46 7.74 9.05
CA LEU A 33 -4.13 7.53 8.49
C LEU A 33 -4.15 7.55 6.95
N THR A 34 -5.18 8.17 6.35
CA THR A 34 -5.29 8.33 4.91
C THR A 34 -5.25 9.79 4.49
N GLU A 35 -4.50 10.08 3.43
CA GLU A 35 -4.40 11.40 2.83
C GLU A 35 -4.71 11.37 1.33
N SER A 36 -5.15 12.51 0.81
CA SER A 36 -5.34 12.67 -0.64
C SER A 36 -3.98 12.67 -1.35
N LYS A 37 -3.88 11.95 -2.47
CA LYS A 37 -2.68 11.94 -3.31
C LYS A 37 -3.05 12.32 -4.73
N THR A 38 -2.60 13.50 -5.15
CA THR A 38 -2.76 13.98 -6.52
C THR A 38 -1.70 13.35 -7.44
N SER A 39 -2.09 13.02 -8.67
CA SER A 39 -1.17 12.53 -9.69
C SER A 39 -0.52 13.72 -10.39
N THR A 40 0.80 13.71 -10.50
CA THR A 40 1.54 14.76 -11.21
C THR A 40 1.50 14.57 -12.74
N GLY A 41 1.11 13.39 -13.23
CA GLY A 41 1.18 13.05 -14.66
C GLY A 41 2.60 13.15 -15.25
N GLY A 42 3.64 13.12 -14.39
CA GLY A 42 5.03 13.30 -14.81
C GLY A 42 5.43 14.75 -15.11
N ARG A 43 4.63 15.73 -14.67
CA ARG A 43 4.91 17.16 -14.82
C ARG A 43 5.47 17.79 -13.54
N ASN A 44 6.30 18.81 -13.69
CA ASN A 44 6.79 19.64 -12.58
C ASN A 44 5.89 20.86 -12.32
N ASN A 45 6.31 21.72 -11.38
CA ASN A 45 5.63 22.98 -11.03
C ASN A 45 5.50 23.98 -12.19
N TYR A 46 6.39 23.92 -13.20
CA TYR A 46 6.27 24.71 -14.44
C TYR A 46 5.33 24.09 -15.48
N GLY A 47 4.66 22.97 -15.16
CA GLY A 47 3.78 22.24 -16.08
C GLY A 47 4.51 21.44 -17.16
N ARG A 48 5.85 21.42 -17.14
CA ARG A 48 6.68 20.72 -18.14
C ARG A 48 6.77 19.24 -17.82
N LYS A 49 6.68 18.38 -18.84
CA LYS A 49 6.90 16.93 -18.68
C LYS A 49 8.38 16.68 -18.37
N THR A 50 8.69 16.31 -17.13
CA THR A 50 10.05 15.95 -16.69
C THR A 50 10.23 14.45 -16.59
N ALA A 51 9.15 13.69 -16.36
CA ALA A 51 9.15 12.23 -16.35
C ALA A 51 8.26 11.66 -17.47
N ARG A 52 8.85 10.86 -18.36
CA ARG A 52 8.14 10.17 -19.44
C ARG A 52 7.37 8.94 -18.92
N HIS A 53 6.38 8.48 -19.68
CA HIS A 53 5.56 7.29 -19.41
C HIS A 53 4.81 7.31 -18.05
N ARG A 54 4.47 8.49 -17.54
CA ARG A 54 3.65 8.67 -16.33
C ARG A 54 2.32 9.33 -16.70
N GLY A 55 1.21 8.80 -16.18
CA GLY A 55 -0.16 9.31 -16.42
C GLY A 55 -1.20 8.19 -16.52
N GLY A 56 -2.48 8.51 -16.36
CA GLY A 56 -3.60 7.58 -16.62
C GLY A 56 -3.85 6.45 -15.60
N GLY A 57 -3.10 6.41 -14.48
CA GLY A 57 -3.30 5.39 -13.45
C GLY A 57 -4.56 5.61 -12.60
N HIS A 58 -5.08 4.52 -12.01
CA HIS A 58 -6.19 4.56 -11.05
C HIS A 58 -5.89 5.51 -9.87
N LYS A 59 -6.90 6.25 -9.40
CA LYS A 59 -6.80 7.17 -8.25
C LYS A 59 -6.37 6.42 -6.99
N ARG A 60 -5.48 7.01 -6.19
CA ARG A 60 -4.93 6.39 -4.97
C ARG A 60 -5.03 7.37 -3.82
N GLN A 61 -5.28 6.86 -2.62
CA GLN A 61 -5.09 7.58 -1.36
C GLN A 61 -3.73 7.22 -0.80
N TYR A 62 -3.02 8.18 -0.23
CA TYR A 62 -1.78 7.92 0.49
C TYR A 62 -2.09 7.32 1.86
N ARG A 63 -1.31 6.33 2.31
CA ARG A 63 -1.35 5.85 3.70
C ARG A 63 -0.14 6.42 4.42
N VAL A 64 -0.38 7.10 5.52
CA VAL A 64 0.66 7.70 6.36
C VAL A 64 1.38 6.57 7.10
N VAL A 65 2.60 6.27 6.67
CA VAL A 65 3.44 5.22 7.27
C VAL A 65 4.46 5.85 8.19
N ASP A 66 4.60 5.24 9.36
CA ASP A 66 5.67 5.56 10.30
C ASP A 66 6.97 4.87 9.88
N PHE A 67 7.81 5.62 9.20
CA PHE A 67 9.18 5.21 8.85
C PHE A 67 10.19 5.49 9.96
N ARG A 68 9.86 6.34 10.93
CA ARG A 68 10.79 6.79 11.98
C ARG A 68 10.76 5.88 13.21
N ARG A 69 9.61 5.26 13.51
CA ARG A 69 9.42 4.28 14.62
C ARG A 69 9.93 4.79 15.97
N ASN A 70 9.69 6.05 16.25
CA ASN A 70 10.18 6.78 17.42
C ASN A 70 9.28 6.63 18.67
N LYS A 71 8.58 5.50 18.80
CA LYS A 71 7.82 5.11 20.00
C LYS A 71 8.55 4.00 20.74
N ASP A 72 9.64 4.38 21.38
CA ASP A 72 10.45 3.45 22.17
C ASP A 72 9.75 3.10 23.47
N GLY A 73 9.82 1.83 23.88
CA GLY A 73 9.24 1.35 25.14
C GLY A 73 7.71 1.18 25.16
N VAL A 74 6.99 1.59 24.12
CA VAL A 74 5.53 1.38 24.02
C VAL A 74 5.24 0.16 23.14
N PRO A 75 4.77 -0.96 23.72
CA PRO A 75 4.40 -2.12 22.92
C PRO A 75 3.21 -1.81 22.01
N ALA A 76 3.13 -2.53 20.90
CA ALA A 76 2.02 -2.44 19.96
C ALA A 76 1.59 -3.84 19.51
N LYS A 77 0.29 -4.00 19.28
CA LYS A 77 -0.29 -5.21 18.69
C LYS A 77 -0.51 -4.99 17.19
N VAL A 78 -0.15 -5.99 16.39
CA VAL A 78 -0.54 -6.03 14.97
C VAL A 78 -2.04 -6.27 14.89
N ALA A 79 -2.78 -5.27 14.44
CA ALA A 79 -4.23 -5.32 14.32
C ALA A 79 -4.68 -5.87 12.96
N ALA A 80 -4.00 -5.48 11.88
CA ALA A 80 -4.34 -5.92 10.53
C ALA A 80 -3.16 -5.87 9.56
N VAL A 81 -3.24 -6.69 8.51
CA VAL A 81 -2.40 -6.64 7.33
C VAL A 81 -3.22 -6.06 6.19
N GLU A 82 -2.72 -5.01 5.55
CA GLU A 82 -3.43 -4.27 4.52
C GLU A 82 -2.63 -4.12 3.22
N TYR A 83 -3.36 -3.96 2.12
CA TYR A 83 -2.79 -3.54 0.84
C TYR A 83 -2.58 -2.04 0.77
N ASP A 84 -1.40 -1.63 0.28
CA ASP A 84 -1.14 -0.25 -0.08
C ASP A 84 -0.86 -0.09 -1.60
N PRO A 85 -1.70 0.64 -2.36
CA PRO A 85 -1.47 0.88 -3.78
C PRO A 85 -0.30 1.84 -4.08
N ASN A 86 0.34 2.46 -3.08
CA ASN A 86 1.45 3.39 -3.25
C ASN A 86 2.82 2.73 -3.21
N ARG A 87 2.90 1.45 -2.85
CA ARG A 87 4.15 0.69 -2.74
C ARG A 87 3.93 -0.79 -3.05
N SER A 88 5.02 -1.55 -3.13
CA SER A 88 5.01 -2.98 -3.45
C SER A 88 4.74 -3.87 -2.22
N CYS A 89 5.19 -3.46 -1.04
CA CYS A 89 5.03 -4.21 0.21
C CYS A 89 3.65 -4.01 0.86
N ARG A 90 3.23 -4.98 1.67
CA ARG A 90 2.09 -4.86 2.59
C ARG A 90 2.42 -3.87 3.70
N ILE A 91 1.36 -3.36 4.34
CA ILE A 91 1.49 -2.59 5.58
C ILE A 91 0.76 -3.27 6.71
N LEU A 92 1.25 -3.04 7.92
CA LEU A 92 0.61 -3.48 9.14
C LEU A 92 -0.01 -2.28 9.82
N LEU A 93 -1.27 -2.42 10.24
CA LEU A 93 -1.90 -1.51 11.18
C LEU A 93 -1.50 -1.94 12.60
N LEU A 94 -0.79 -1.07 13.30
CA LEU A 94 -0.42 -1.26 14.69
C LEU A 94 -1.39 -0.50 15.59
N HIS A 95 -1.84 -1.14 16.67
CA HIS A 95 -2.48 -0.49 17.80
C HIS A 95 -1.49 -0.47 18.96
N TYR A 96 -1.02 0.72 19.32
CA TYR A 96 -0.17 0.91 20.50
C TYR A 96 -1.02 0.84 21.78
N HIS A 97 -0.38 0.47 22.89
CA HIS A 97 -1.05 0.43 24.19
C HIS A 97 -1.53 1.80 24.68
N ASP A 98 -0.94 2.89 24.18
CA ASP A 98 -1.40 4.27 24.43
C ASP A 98 -2.62 4.70 23.59
N GLY A 99 -3.15 3.80 22.75
CA GLY A 99 -4.32 4.04 21.91
C GLY A 99 -4.01 4.63 20.54
N GLU A 100 -2.76 5.01 20.26
CA GLU A 100 -2.40 5.51 18.94
C GLU A 100 -2.34 4.37 17.91
N LYS A 101 -2.72 4.69 16.68
CA LYS A 101 -2.61 3.77 15.55
C LYS A 101 -1.56 4.26 14.58
N ARG A 102 -0.73 3.36 14.07
CA ARG A 102 0.24 3.69 13.01
C ARG A 102 0.33 2.58 11.98
N TYR A 103 0.65 2.96 10.74
CA TYR A 103 1.06 2.00 9.75
C TYR A 103 2.57 1.81 9.77
N ILE A 104 3.02 0.56 9.65
CA ILE A 104 4.41 0.22 9.36
C ILE A 104 4.50 -0.65 8.10
N LEU A 105 5.68 -0.73 7.50
CA LEU A 105 5.94 -1.74 6.48
C LEU A 105 5.87 -3.14 7.11
N ALA A 106 5.20 -4.07 6.44
CA ALA A 106 5.13 -5.45 6.89
C ALA A 106 6.50 -6.15 6.68
N PRO A 107 7.18 -6.59 7.75
CA PRO A 107 8.35 -7.44 7.63
C PRO A 107 7.92 -8.86 7.21
N LYS A 108 8.88 -9.66 6.77
CA LYS A 108 8.63 -11.06 6.39
C LYS A 108 8.41 -11.89 7.66
N GLY A 109 7.35 -12.71 7.68
CA GLY A 109 7.09 -13.68 8.74
C GLY A 109 6.30 -13.16 9.94
N VAL A 110 5.69 -11.98 9.82
CA VAL A 110 4.71 -11.43 10.77
C VAL A 110 3.31 -11.63 10.25
#